data_AF-A0AAW1UAP5-F1
#
_entry.id   AF-A0AAW1UAP5-F1
#
_cell.length_a   1.000
_cell.length_b   1.000
_cell.length_c   1.000
_cell.angle_alpha   90.00
_cell.angle_beta   90.00
_cell.angle_gamma   90.00
#
_symmetry.space_group_name_H-M   'P 1'
#
loop_
_entity.id
_entity.type
_entity.pdbx_description
1 polymer ?
#
loop_
_entity_poly.entity_id
_entity_poly.type
_entity_poly.pdbx_seq_one_letter_code
_entity_poly.pdbx_strand_id
1 'polypeptide(L)'
;MAMEPLAYNEVHTRPSLEERLESIISGAALMADSSCTRDERRERTVAECNAVRQALKDLLSEYMSNMGNKDKSEKLAGAIDNMGRKTRDLRRQLRKAVVDHVSDSFLETNVPLLVLIKAAQNGNEKEVEEYAVVFTEHSNKLVEVANLVCSMSNNEDGVKMVRYAAAQIENLCPELYSIKILAARPRSKVAQENMDAFKQLWENQVRILTEAVDEFADKYQIEEPKVRKQNIILVNVEKEYIERENDEIEKCLGEQNCSL
;
A
#
# COMPACT_ATOMS: atom_id res chain seq x y z
N MET A 1 12.39 -8.07 17.01
CA MET A 1 12.40 -9.20 18.00
C MET A 1 11.14 -9.17 18.85
N ALA A 2 10.85 -10.07 19.81
CA ALA A 2 9.74 -9.89 20.76
C ALA A 2 10.26 -9.28 22.07
N MET A 3 9.52 -8.33 22.66
CA MET A 3 9.90 -7.61 23.89
C MET A 3 10.30 -8.57 25.03
N GLU A 4 11.33 -8.19 25.78
CA GLU A 4 11.73 -8.87 27.01
C GLU A 4 10.70 -8.61 28.12
N PRO A 5 10.25 -9.61 28.89
CA PRO A 5 9.17 -9.42 29.87
C PRO A 5 9.46 -8.34 30.92
N LEU A 6 10.73 -8.20 31.32
CA LEU A 6 11.16 -7.19 32.28
C LEU A 6 11.16 -5.76 31.73
N ALA A 7 11.12 -5.60 30.40
CA ALA A 7 11.05 -4.29 29.75
C ALA A 7 9.60 -3.80 29.58
N TYR A 8 8.59 -4.62 29.89
CA TYR A 8 7.19 -4.24 29.78
C TYR A 8 6.84 -3.18 30.82
N ASN A 9 6.28 -2.06 30.37
CA ASN A 9 5.76 -1.01 31.23
C ASN A 9 4.30 -0.72 30.85
N GLU A 10 3.36 -0.97 31.76
CA GLU A 10 1.94 -0.79 31.48
C GLU A 10 1.57 0.66 31.12
N VAL A 11 2.24 1.66 31.72
CA VAL A 11 1.92 3.08 31.50
C VAL A 11 2.38 3.57 30.12
N HIS A 12 3.47 3.02 29.59
CA HIS A 12 4.06 3.49 28.34
C HIS A 12 3.88 2.50 27.18
N THR A 13 4.14 1.22 27.42
CA THR A 13 4.13 0.18 26.38
C THR A 13 2.71 -0.14 25.90
N ARG A 14 1.74 -0.27 26.82
CA ARG A 14 0.36 -0.63 26.45
C ARG A 14 -0.29 0.42 25.55
N PRO A 15 -0.32 1.72 25.91
CA PRO A 15 -0.92 2.74 25.05
C PRO A 15 -0.27 2.80 23.67
N SER A 16 1.07 2.69 23.60
CA SER A 16 1.79 2.70 22.32
C SER A 16 1.43 1.52 21.42
N LEU A 17 1.30 0.31 21.98
CA LEU A 17 0.91 -0.88 21.21
C LEU A 17 -0.54 -0.83 20.77
N GLU A 18 -1.45 -0.32 21.62
CA GLU A 18 -2.86 -0.16 21.30
C GLU A 18 -3.06 0.89 20.19
N GLU A 19 -2.41 2.06 20.29
CA GLU A 19 -2.46 3.11 19.27
C GLU A 19 -1.95 2.60 17.91
N ARG A 20 -0.82 1.89 17.91
CA ARG A 20 -0.26 1.28 16.69
C ARG A 20 -1.22 0.27 16.07
N LEU A 21 -1.85 -0.57 16.89
CA LEU A 21 -2.81 -1.55 16.39
C LEU A 21 -4.05 -0.88 15.81
N GLU A 22 -4.59 0.15 16.48
CA GLU A 22 -5.75 0.88 15.96
C GLU A 22 -5.44 1.62 14.66
N SER A 23 -4.21 2.10 14.47
CA SER A 23 -3.75 2.65 13.18
C SER A 23 -3.78 1.59 12.07
N ILE A 24 -3.29 0.37 12.35
CA ILE A 24 -3.36 -0.76 11.41
C ILE A 24 -4.81 -1.14 11.10
N ILE A 25 -5.67 -1.20 12.12
CA ILE A 25 -7.09 -1.55 11.95
C ILE A 25 -7.81 -0.47 11.14
N SER A 26 -7.49 0.81 11.36
CA SER A 26 -8.07 1.92 10.59
C SER A 26 -7.69 1.81 9.10
N GLY A 27 -6.42 1.51 8.80
CA GLY A 27 -5.98 1.27 7.42
C GLY A 27 -6.66 0.04 6.79
N ALA A 28 -6.83 -1.04 7.55
CA ALA A 28 -7.54 -2.23 7.11
C ALA A 28 -9.04 -1.96 6.85
N ALA A 29 -9.68 -1.14 7.67
CA ALA A 29 -11.07 -0.73 7.51
C ALA A 29 -11.27 0.11 6.25
N LEU A 30 -10.40 1.08 5.98
CA LEU A 30 -10.43 1.87 4.74
C LEU A 30 -10.34 0.98 3.48
N MET A 31 -9.49 -0.05 3.52
CA MET A 31 -9.44 -1.03 2.44
C MET A 31 -10.71 -1.87 2.35
N ALA A 32 -11.25 -2.31 3.49
CA ALA A 32 -12.45 -3.13 3.55
C ALA A 32 -13.70 -2.40 3.04
N ASP A 33 -13.81 -1.09 3.28
CA ASP A 33 -14.93 -0.24 2.89
C ASP A 33 -14.81 0.32 1.47
N SER A 34 -13.71 0.04 0.77
CA SER A 34 -13.53 0.44 -0.62
C SER A 34 -14.53 -0.26 -1.55
N SER A 35 -15.00 0.44 -2.58
CA SER A 35 -15.92 -0.09 -3.60
C SER A 35 -15.37 -1.29 -4.39
N CYS A 36 -14.04 -1.43 -4.45
CA CYS A 36 -13.39 -2.56 -5.10
C CYS A 36 -13.31 -3.80 -4.19
N THR A 37 -13.68 -3.71 -2.91
CA THR A 37 -13.60 -4.84 -1.99
C THR A 37 -14.94 -5.56 -1.91
N ARG A 38 -14.95 -6.87 -2.20
CA ARG A 38 -16.19 -7.68 -2.13
C ARG A 38 -16.69 -7.86 -0.70
N ASP A 39 -18.01 -7.96 -0.54
CA ASP A 39 -18.69 -8.08 0.78
C ASP A 39 -18.13 -9.21 1.65
N GLU A 40 -17.96 -10.41 1.09
CA GLU A 40 -17.41 -11.56 1.82
C GLU A 40 -15.98 -11.27 2.36
N ARG A 41 -15.17 -10.53 1.60
CA ARG A 41 -13.81 -10.13 2.02
C ARG A 41 -13.85 -9.02 3.07
N ARG A 42 -14.77 -8.06 2.94
CA ARG A 42 -15.02 -7.00 3.93
C ARG A 42 -15.37 -7.59 5.29
N GLU A 43 -16.35 -8.51 5.34
CA GLU A 43 -16.75 -9.20 6.58
C GLU A 43 -15.59 -9.96 7.23
N ARG A 44 -14.79 -10.68 6.43
CA ARG A 44 -13.60 -11.38 6.92
C ARG A 44 -12.53 -10.44 7.47
N THR A 45 -12.26 -9.32 6.79
CA THR A 45 -11.30 -8.32 7.28
C THR A 45 -11.75 -7.73 8.60
N VAL A 46 -13.03 -7.38 8.75
CA VAL A 46 -13.60 -6.88 10.02
C VAL A 46 -13.45 -7.93 11.14
N ALA A 47 -13.74 -9.20 10.84
CA ALA A 47 -13.56 -10.29 11.80
C ALA A 47 -12.09 -10.44 12.25
N GLU A 48 -11.14 -10.37 11.32
CA GLU A 48 -9.71 -10.44 11.66
C GLU A 48 -9.22 -9.19 12.42
N CYS A 49 -9.70 -7.98 12.10
CA CYS A 49 -9.40 -6.78 12.89
C CYS A 49 -9.83 -6.96 14.35
N ASN A 50 -11.03 -7.50 14.59
CA ASN A 50 -11.52 -7.79 15.94
C ASN A 50 -10.69 -8.90 16.62
N ALA A 51 -10.28 -9.93 15.87
CA ALA A 51 -9.44 -11.01 16.38
C ALA A 51 -8.04 -10.52 16.79
N VAL A 52 -7.41 -9.64 16.01
CA VAL A 52 -6.10 -9.04 16.35
C VAL A 52 -6.23 -8.12 17.57
N ARG A 53 -7.32 -7.34 17.66
CA ARG A 53 -7.60 -6.51 18.85
C ARG A 53 -7.73 -7.35 20.12
N GLN A 54 -8.45 -8.47 20.05
CA GLN A 54 -8.55 -9.38 21.19
C GLN A 54 -7.21 -10.03 21.52
N ALA A 55 -6.46 -10.48 20.51
CA ALA A 55 -5.13 -11.07 20.72
C ALA A 55 -4.14 -10.11 21.39
N LEU A 56 -4.20 -8.81 21.08
CA LEU A 56 -3.39 -7.81 21.78
C LEU A 56 -3.81 -7.67 23.25
N LYS A 57 -5.12 -7.62 23.55
CA LYS A 57 -5.61 -7.56 24.93
C LYS A 57 -5.13 -8.75 25.76
N ASP A 58 -5.24 -9.95 25.19
CA ASP A 58 -4.78 -11.19 25.84
C ASP A 58 -3.26 -11.14 26.06
N LEU A 59 -2.50 -10.71 25.05
CA LEU A 59 -1.04 -10.56 25.14
C LEU A 59 -0.62 -9.59 26.26
N LEU A 60 -1.26 -8.42 26.34
CA LEU A 60 -0.98 -7.44 27.38
C LEU A 60 -1.34 -7.98 28.78
N SER A 61 -2.43 -8.75 28.91
CA SER A 61 -2.79 -9.43 30.15
C SER A 61 -1.74 -10.45 30.59
N GLU A 62 -1.17 -11.21 29.65
CA GLU A 62 -0.10 -12.17 29.95
C GLU A 62 1.21 -11.46 30.30
N TYR A 63 1.54 -10.31 29.68
CA TYR A 63 2.70 -9.50 30.09
C TYR A 63 2.55 -8.98 31.52
N MET A 64 1.37 -8.47 31.91
CA MET A 64 1.09 -8.07 33.29
C MET A 64 1.22 -9.23 34.27
N SER A 65 0.71 -10.41 33.89
CA SER A 65 0.78 -11.62 34.71
C SER A 65 2.20 -12.18 34.84
N ASN A 66 3.09 -11.85 33.89
CA ASN A 66 4.50 -12.26 33.87
C ASN A 66 5.45 -11.19 34.47
N MET A 67 4.92 -10.10 35.05
CA MET A 67 5.75 -9.07 35.67
C MET A 67 6.61 -9.62 36.81
N GLY A 68 7.87 -9.17 36.87
CA GLY A 68 8.85 -9.62 37.86
C GLY A 68 9.52 -10.96 37.55
N ASN A 69 9.03 -11.71 36.55
CA ASN A 69 9.69 -12.92 36.07
C ASN A 69 10.61 -12.59 34.89
N LYS A 70 11.86 -13.05 34.98
CA LYS A 70 12.86 -12.87 33.93
C LYS A 70 12.55 -13.72 32.70
N ASP A 71 12.03 -14.92 32.90
CA ASP A 71 11.72 -15.85 31.83
C ASP A 71 10.27 -15.67 31.33
N LYS A 72 10.07 -15.91 30.03
CA LYS A 72 8.74 -15.92 29.41
C LYS A 72 8.00 -17.18 29.85
N SER A 73 6.86 -17.02 30.55
CA SER A 73 5.98 -18.15 30.83
C SER A 73 5.44 -18.77 29.53
N GLU A 74 5.03 -20.04 29.60
CA GLU A 74 4.41 -20.73 28.46
C GLU A 74 3.15 -20.01 27.95
N LYS A 75 2.38 -19.40 28.86
CA LYS A 75 1.20 -18.61 28.50
C LYS A 75 1.57 -17.34 27.74
N LEU A 76 2.59 -16.61 28.20
CA LEU A 76 3.10 -15.43 27.50
C LEU A 76 3.66 -15.81 26.12
N ALA A 77 4.43 -16.90 26.03
CA ALA A 77 4.91 -17.40 24.75
C ALA A 77 3.75 -17.77 23.80
N GLY A 78 2.72 -18.44 24.31
CA GLY A 78 1.51 -18.78 23.56
C GLY A 78 0.73 -17.55 23.07
N ALA A 79 0.64 -16.50 23.89
CA ALA A 79 -0.02 -15.25 23.51
C ALA A 79 0.77 -14.48 22.43
N ILE A 80 2.10 -14.45 22.51
CA ILE A 80 2.97 -13.88 21.47
C ILE A 80 2.76 -14.62 20.14
N ASP A 81 2.76 -15.95 20.18
CA ASP A 81 2.51 -16.77 18.98
C ASP A 81 1.10 -16.51 18.42
N ASN A 82 0.09 -16.38 19.29
CA ASN A 82 -1.27 -16.10 18.88
C ASN A 82 -1.42 -14.74 18.19
N MET A 83 -0.78 -13.69 18.75
CA MET A 83 -0.76 -12.36 18.15
C MET A 83 -0.09 -12.37 16.76
N GLY A 84 1.02 -13.11 16.62
CA GLY A 84 1.70 -13.32 15.35
C GLY A 84 0.83 -14.04 14.32
N ARG A 85 0.08 -15.07 14.74
CA ARG A 85 -0.88 -15.77 13.86
C ARG A 85 -1.99 -14.83 13.40
N LYS A 86 -2.67 -14.13 14.31
CA LYS A 86 -3.80 -13.26 13.96
C LYS A 86 -3.41 -12.11 13.03
N THR A 87 -2.23 -11.52 13.24
CA THR A 87 -1.77 -10.47 12.32
C THR A 87 -1.45 -11.02 10.92
N ARG A 88 -0.93 -12.24 10.83
CA ARG A 88 -0.71 -12.90 9.53
C ARG A 88 -2.03 -13.20 8.82
N ASP A 89 -3.05 -13.61 9.57
CA ASP A 89 -4.39 -13.86 9.03
C ASP A 89 -5.02 -12.56 8.50
N LEU A 90 -4.93 -11.46 9.26
CA LEU A 90 -5.33 -10.13 8.79
C LEU A 90 -4.58 -9.74 7.51
N ARG A 91 -3.25 -9.85 7.49
CA ARG A 91 -2.43 -9.54 6.30
C ARG A 91 -2.84 -10.40 5.10
N ARG A 92 -3.24 -11.66 5.30
CA ARG A 92 -3.74 -12.55 4.23
C ARG A 92 -5.06 -12.02 3.67
N GLN A 93 -6.01 -11.58 4.52
CA GLN A 93 -7.26 -11.00 4.03
C GLN A 93 -7.04 -9.69 3.28
N LEU A 94 -6.15 -8.83 3.77
CA LEU A 94 -5.78 -7.59 3.08
C LEU A 94 -5.18 -7.89 1.69
N ARG A 95 -4.25 -8.84 1.58
CA ARG A 95 -3.71 -9.25 0.26
C ARG A 95 -4.79 -9.72 -0.70
N LYS A 96 -5.81 -10.44 -0.21
CA LYS A 96 -6.95 -10.86 -1.03
C LYS A 96 -7.84 -9.68 -1.48
N ALA A 97 -7.99 -8.65 -0.64
CA ALA A 97 -8.70 -7.43 -1.01
C ALA A 97 -7.89 -6.63 -2.06
N VAL A 98 -6.57 -6.52 -1.90
CA VAL A 98 -5.69 -5.90 -2.91
C VAL A 98 -5.86 -6.56 -4.28
N VAL A 99 -5.99 -7.88 -4.34
CA VAL A 99 -6.24 -8.59 -5.62
C VAL A 99 -7.55 -8.14 -6.28
N ASP A 100 -8.60 -7.82 -5.52
CA ASP A 100 -9.81 -7.26 -6.13
C ASP A 100 -9.56 -5.87 -6.71
N HIS A 101 -8.84 -5.01 -5.98
CA HIS A 101 -8.47 -3.68 -6.47
C HIS A 101 -7.65 -3.76 -7.75
N VAL A 102 -6.73 -4.72 -7.85
CA VAL A 102 -5.98 -5.00 -9.08
C VAL A 102 -6.93 -5.43 -10.19
N SER A 103 -7.80 -6.41 -9.92
CA SER A 103 -8.74 -6.95 -10.91
C SER A 103 -9.68 -5.89 -11.47
N ASP A 104 -10.16 -4.97 -10.62
CA ASP A 104 -11.10 -3.92 -11.03
C ASP A 104 -10.39 -2.74 -11.68
N SER A 105 -9.24 -2.31 -11.16
CA SER A 105 -8.57 -1.08 -11.61
C SER A 105 -7.75 -1.29 -12.89
N PHE A 106 -7.24 -2.50 -13.11
CA PHE A 106 -6.49 -2.86 -14.31
C PHE A 106 -7.37 -3.49 -15.41
N LEU A 107 -8.68 -3.46 -15.24
CA LEU A 107 -9.64 -3.81 -16.28
C LEU A 107 -9.77 -2.64 -17.28
N GLU A 108 -9.70 -2.94 -18.58
CA GLU A 108 -9.98 -1.97 -19.66
C GLU A 108 -9.22 -0.63 -19.55
N THR A 109 -7.95 -0.69 -19.15
CA THR A 109 -7.10 0.48 -18.82
C THR A 109 -6.90 1.51 -19.93
N ASN A 110 -7.24 1.20 -21.17
CA ASN A 110 -7.10 2.11 -22.30
C ASN A 110 -8.39 2.90 -22.62
N VAL A 111 -9.54 2.50 -22.09
CA VAL A 111 -10.83 3.13 -22.42
C VAL A 111 -10.85 4.63 -22.09
N PRO A 112 -10.42 5.09 -20.89
CA PRO A 112 -10.43 6.51 -20.57
C PRO A 112 -9.60 7.36 -21.54
N LEU A 113 -8.42 6.87 -21.96
CA LEU A 113 -7.58 7.54 -22.94
C LEU A 113 -8.25 7.58 -24.33
N LEU A 114 -8.85 6.48 -24.78
CA LEU A 114 -9.49 6.41 -26.09
C LEU A 114 -10.68 7.36 -26.21
N VAL A 115 -11.51 7.46 -25.15
CA VAL A 115 -12.63 8.41 -25.10
C VAL A 115 -12.11 9.86 -25.16
N LEU A 116 -11.06 10.16 -24.40
CA LEU A 116 -10.43 11.49 -24.39
C LEU A 116 -9.82 11.87 -25.75
N ILE A 117 -9.09 10.95 -26.40
CA ILE A 117 -8.56 11.15 -27.76
C ILE A 117 -9.70 11.35 -28.75
N LYS A 118 -10.80 10.61 -28.63
CA LYS A 118 -11.93 10.73 -29.54
C LYS A 118 -12.60 12.10 -29.45
N ALA A 119 -12.77 12.64 -28.24
CA ALA A 119 -13.27 14.00 -28.02
C ALA A 119 -12.33 15.05 -28.66
N ALA A 120 -11.01 14.88 -28.49
CA ALA A 120 -10.01 15.77 -29.09
C ALA A 120 -10.03 15.72 -30.63
N GLN A 121 -10.14 14.54 -31.24
CA GLN A 121 -10.26 14.38 -32.70
C GLN A 121 -11.51 15.04 -33.28
N ASN A 122 -12.58 15.18 -32.49
CA ASN A 122 -13.79 15.88 -32.88
C ASN A 122 -13.69 17.41 -32.68
N GLY A 123 -12.60 17.90 -32.07
CA GLY A 123 -12.41 19.31 -31.72
C GLY A 123 -13.32 19.79 -30.58
N ASN A 124 -13.84 18.88 -29.77
CA ASN A 124 -14.74 19.23 -28.67
C ASN A 124 -13.93 19.54 -27.41
N GLU A 125 -13.41 20.77 -27.32
CA GLU A 125 -12.56 21.21 -26.20
C GLU A 125 -13.25 21.07 -24.83
N LYS A 126 -14.58 21.23 -24.78
CA LYS A 126 -15.35 21.09 -23.54
C LYS A 126 -15.34 19.64 -23.03
N GLU A 127 -15.68 18.68 -23.91
CA GLU A 127 -15.60 17.25 -23.55
C GLU A 127 -14.18 16.82 -23.22
N VAL A 128 -13.17 17.39 -23.88
CA VAL A 128 -11.76 17.10 -23.55
C VAL A 128 -11.42 17.48 -22.12
N GLU A 129 -11.90 18.62 -21.61
CA GLU A 129 -11.67 19.01 -20.22
C GLU A 129 -12.39 18.06 -19.24
N GLU A 130 -13.63 17.68 -19.54
CA GLU A 130 -14.42 16.74 -18.72
C GLU A 130 -13.76 15.34 -18.68
N TYR A 131 -13.39 14.80 -19.84
CA TYR A 131 -12.74 13.48 -19.93
C TYR A 131 -11.29 13.48 -19.44
N ALA A 132 -10.59 14.62 -19.46
CA ALA A 132 -9.25 14.72 -18.90
C ALA A 132 -9.24 14.48 -17.38
N VAL A 133 -10.29 14.94 -16.68
CA VAL A 133 -10.47 14.64 -15.24
C VAL A 133 -10.61 13.14 -15.02
N VAL A 134 -11.50 12.49 -15.77
CA VAL A 134 -11.73 11.03 -15.68
C VAL A 134 -10.44 10.23 -15.96
N PHE A 135 -9.69 10.62 -16.99
CA PHE A 135 -8.40 10.01 -17.31
C PHE A 135 -7.38 10.19 -16.18
N THR A 136 -7.31 11.39 -15.60
CA THR A 136 -6.41 11.69 -14.48
C THR A 136 -6.77 10.88 -13.24
N GLU A 137 -8.06 10.78 -12.91
CA GLU A 137 -8.55 9.94 -11.82
C GLU A 137 -8.22 8.47 -12.03
N HIS A 138 -8.40 7.95 -13.26
CA HIS A 138 -8.03 6.59 -13.61
C HIS A 138 -6.51 6.36 -13.46
N SER A 139 -5.68 7.27 -13.96
CA SER A 139 -4.22 7.22 -13.82
C SER A 139 -3.79 7.18 -12.35
N ASN A 140 -4.34 8.09 -11.54
CA ASN A 140 -4.08 8.12 -10.10
C ASN A 140 -4.51 6.81 -9.42
N LYS A 141 -5.64 6.23 -9.85
CA LYS A 141 -6.10 4.95 -9.28
C LYS A 141 -5.16 3.79 -9.60
N LEU A 142 -4.63 3.70 -10.82
CA LEU A 142 -3.63 2.68 -11.18
C LEU A 142 -2.40 2.77 -10.28
N VAL A 143 -1.91 3.98 -10.04
CA VAL A 143 -0.74 4.25 -9.18
C VAL A 143 -1.05 3.93 -7.72
N GLU A 144 -2.22 4.32 -7.21
CA GLU A 144 -2.68 4.02 -5.86
C GLU A 144 -2.70 2.51 -5.61
N VAL A 145 -3.29 1.73 -6.52
CA VAL A 145 -3.37 0.27 -6.42
C VAL A 145 -1.99 -0.38 -6.53
N ALA A 146 -1.11 0.11 -7.40
CA ALA A 146 0.27 -0.35 -7.49
C ALA A 146 1.05 -0.12 -6.18
N ASN A 147 0.87 1.03 -5.55
CA ASN A 147 1.46 1.32 -4.24
C ASN A 147 0.87 0.45 -3.12
N LEU A 148 -0.42 0.12 -3.22
CA LEU A 148 -1.08 -0.79 -2.29
C LEU A 148 -0.49 -2.20 -2.37
N VAL A 149 -0.26 -2.70 -3.58
CA VAL A 149 0.42 -3.98 -3.83
C VAL A 149 1.81 -3.99 -3.20
N CYS A 150 2.56 -2.90 -3.36
CA CYS A 150 3.88 -2.74 -2.76
C CYS A 150 3.86 -2.79 -1.23
N SER A 151 2.88 -2.15 -0.59
CA SER A 151 2.75 -2.08 0.87
C SER A 151 2.58 -3.45 1.55
N MET A 152 2.10 -4.44 0.78
CA MET A 152 1.80 -5.80 1.25
C MET A 152 2.88 -6.82 0.87
N SER A 153 3.94 -6.39 0.18
CA SER A 153 5.02 -7.25 -0.29
C SER A 153 6.26 -7.15 0.62
N ASN A 154 7.03 -8.24 0.70
CA ASN A 154 8.37 -8.25 1.28
C ASN A 154 9.47 -8.42 0.20
N ASN A 155 9.09 -8.49 -1.09
CA ASN A 155 10.02 -8.60 -2.21
C ASN A 155 10.50 -7.20 -2.60
N GLU A 156 11.65 -6.78 -2.06
CA GLU A 156 12.19 -5.43 -2.29
C GLU A 156 12.43 -5.12 -3.77
N ASP A 157 12.97 -6.08 -4.54
CA ASP A 157 13.29 -5.85 -5.95
C ASP A 157 12.03 -5.72 -6.80
N GLY A 158 11.03 -6.58 -6.56
CA GLY A 158 9.74 -6.43 -7.24
C GLY A 158 9.01 -5.14 -6.84
N VAL A 159 9.11 -4.70 -5.57
CA VAL A 159 8.56 -3.41 -5.12
C VAL A 159 9.23 -2.24 -5.85
N LYS A 160 10.57 -2.27 -6.03
CA LYS A 160 11.28 -1.24 -6.80
C LYS A 160 10.79 -1.18 -8.25
N MET A 161 10.59 -2.33 -8.88
CA MET A 161 10.09 -2.42 -10.25
C MET A 161 8.69 -1.82 -10.41
N VAL A 162 7.76 -2.19 -9.52
CA VAL A 162 6.38 -1.65 -9.54
C VAL A 162 6.39 -0.14 -9.29
N ARG A 163 7.16 0.34 -8.30
CA ARG A 163 7.27 1.78 -8.02
C ARG A 163 7.87 2.56 -9.18
N TYR A 164 8.88 1.99 -9.85
CA TYR A 164 9.45 2.60 -11.04
C TYR A 164 8.40 2.71 -12.15
N ALA A 165 7.67 1.64 -12.46
CA ALA A 165 6.61 1.67 -13.46
C ALA A 165 5.48 2.65 -13.11
N ALA A 166 5.09 2.72 -11.84
CA ALA A 166 4.08 3.67 -11.37
C ALA A 166 4.55 5.12 -11.52
N ALA A 167 5.81 5.42 -11.19
CA ALA A 167 6.38 6.75 -11.40
C ALA A 167 6.41 7.14 -12.88
N GLN A 168 6.62 6.18 -13.80
CA GLN A 168 6.53 6.46 -15.23
C GLN A 168 5.11 6.84 -15.65
N ILE A 169 4.07 6.23 -15.07
CA ILE A 169 2.67 6.63 -15.30
C ILE A 169 2.41 8.06 -14.79
N GLU A 170 2.86 8.39 -13.57
CA GLU A 170 2.71 9.74 -13.01
C GLU A 170 3.40 10.80 -13.90
N ASN A 171 4.59 10.48 -14.41
CA ASN A 171 5.37 11.36 -15.27
C ASN A 171 4.76 11.58 -16.66
N LEU A 172 3.77 10.78 -17.07
CA LEU A 172 3.03 10.99 -18.33
C LEU A 172 1.87 11.98 -18.17
N CYS A 173 1.43 12.27 -16.95
CA CYS A 173 0.31 13.17 -16.68
C CYS A 173 0.51 14.63 -17.21
N PRO A 174 1.73 15.19 -17.28
CA PRO A 174 2.01 16.47 -17.94
C PRO A 174 1.73 16.50 -19.45
N GLU A 175 1.58 15.36 -20.13
CA GLU A 175 1.33 15.31 -21.58
C GLU A 175 -0.13 15.54 -21.99
N LEU A 176 -1.04 15.82 -21.03
CA LEU A 176 -2.40 16.30 -21.33
C LEU A 176 -2.42 17.54 -22.24
N TYR A 177 -1.32 18.30 -22.28
CA TYR A 177 -1.13 19.40 -23.23
C TYR A 177 -1.20 18.93 -24.71
N SER A 178 -0.66 17.76 -25.04
CA SER A 178 -0.73 17.16 -26.37
C SER A 178 -2.18 16.95 -26.82
N ILE A 179 -3.07 16.57 -25.89
CA ILE A 179 -4.50 16.33 -26.14
C ILE A 179 -5.21 17.66 -26.42
N LYS A 180 -4.91 18.70 -25.64
CA LYS A 180 -5.44 20.05 -25.85
C LYS A 180 -5.01 20.63 -27.20
N ILE A 181 -3.77 20.39 -27.63
CA ILE A 181 -3.31 20.79 -28.97
C ILE A 181 -4.12 20.07 -30.07
N LEU A 182 -4.35 18.76 -29.92
CA LEU A 182 -5.14 18.00 -30.89
C LEU A 182 -6.57 18.54 -30.96
N ALA A 183 -7.19 18.85 -29.82
CA ALA A 183 -8.53 19.42 -29.75
C ALA A 183 -8.61 20.78 -30.48
N ALA A 184 -7.63 21.65 -30.27
CA ALA A 184 -7.58 22.96 -30.93
C ALA A 184 -7.26 22.86 -32.44
N ARG A 185 -6.58 21.79 -32.89
CA ARG A 185 -6.18 21.59 -34.29
C ARG A 185 -6.40 20.14 -34.78
N PRO A 186 -7.64 19.65 -34.87
CA PRO A 186 -7.91 18.23 -35.09
C PRO A 186 -7.46 17.70 -36.46
N ARG A 187 -7.30 18.58 -37.45
CA ARG A 187 -6.85 18.23 -38.81
C ARG A 187 -5.33 18.31 -38.99
N SER A 188 -4.59 18.76 -37.98
CA SER A 188 -3.14 18.88 -38.05
C SER A 188 -2.51 17.48 -38.01
N LYS A 189 -1.83 17.08 -39.08
CA LYS A 189 -1.11 15.79 -39.13
C LYS A 189 -0.10 15.67 -38.00
N VAL A 190 0.63 16.74 -37.72
CA VAL A 190 1.62 16.78 -36.63
C VAL A 190 0.97 16.55 -35.27
N ALA A 191 -0.23 17.12 -35.03
CA ALA A 191 -0.94 16.91 -33.77
C ALA A 191 -1.49 15.49 -33.63
N GLN A 192 -1.93 14.89 -34.76
CA GLN A 192 -2.37 13.50 -34.81
C GLN A 192 -1.21 12.54 -34.54
N GLU A 193 -0.09 12.71 -35.24
CA GLU A 193 1.12 11.89 -35.07
C GLU A 193 1.69 11.97 -33.65
N ASN A 194 1.70 13.18 -33.07
CA ASN A 194 2.10 13.37 -31.67
C ASN A 194 1.17 12.65 -30.69
N MET A 195 -0.14 12.62 -30.98
CA MET A 195 -1.11 11.91 -30.14
C MET A 195 -1.00 10.40 -30.26
N ASP A 196 -0.73 9.88 -31.46
CA ASP A 196 -0.49 8.45 -31.67
C ASP A 196 0.77 8.00 -30.92
N ALA A 197 1.83 8.82 -30.91
CA ALA A 197 3.04 8.56 -30.14
C ALA A 197 2.76 8.53 -28.63
N PHE A 198 2.02 9.52 -28.09
CA PHE A 198 1.62 9.53 -26.68
C PHE A 198 0.78 8.31 -26.32
N LYS A 199 -0.20 7.95 -27.16
CA LYS A 199 -1.04 6.78 -26.95
C LYS A 199 -0.22 5.49 -26.83
N GLN A 200 0.73 5.27 -27.74
CA GLN A 200 1.62 4.10 -27.69
C GLN A 200 2.48 4.09 -26.43
N LEU A 201 2.98 5.26 -26.02
CA LEU A 201 3.77 5.40 -24.80
C LEU A 201 2.95 5.03 -23.56
N TRP A 202 1.72 5.57 -23.45
CA TRP A 202 0.78 5.24 -22.39
C TRP A 202 0.48 3.74 -22.34
N GLU A 203 0.06 3.15 -23.46
CA GLU A 203 -0.27 1.72 -23.56
C GLU A 203 0.91 0.84 -23.11
N ASN A 204 2.14 1.21 -23.50
CA ASN A 204 3.33 0.48 -23.10
C ASN A 204 3.62 0.62 -21.61
N GLN A 205 3.52 1.82 -21.02
CA GLN A 205 3.77 1.99 -19.59
C GLN A 205 2.71 1.30 -18.73
N VAL A 206 1.44 1.38 -19.13
CA VAL A 206 0.35 0.68 -18.44
C VAL A 206 0.55 -0.82 -18.49
N ARG A 207 0.95 -1.36 -19.65
CA ARG A 207 1.29 -2.79 -19.78
C ARG A 207 2.41 -3.20 -18.84
N ILE A 208 3.51 -2.43 -18.78
CA ILE A 208 4.64 -2.71 -17.87
C ILE A 208 4.18 -2.71 -16.41
N LEU A 209 3.38 -1.71 -16.02
CA LEU A 209 2.84 -1.64 -14.66
C LEU A 209 1.94 -2.84 -14.35
N THR A 210 1.06 -3.21 -15.29
CA THR A 210 0.15 -4.35 -15.16
C THR A 210 0.94 -5.65 -14.95
N GLU A 211 1.92 -5.93 -15.82
CA GLU A 211 2.77 -7.12 -15.72
C GLU A 211 3.52 -7.17 -14.38
N ALA A 212 4.02 -6.04 -13.90
CA ALA A 212 4.72 -5.95 -12.61
C ALA A 212 3.79 -6.19 -11.41
N VAL A 213 2.54 -5.70 -11.48
CA VAL A 213 1.52 -5.86 -10.43
C VAL A 213 0.95 -7.29 -10.43
N ASP A 214 0.74 -7.89 -11.59
CA ASP A 214 0.20 -9.25 -11.72
C ASP A 214 1.11 -10.31 -11.09
N GLU A 215 2.44 -10.14 -11.16
CA GLU A 215 3.40 -11.03 -10.47
C GLU A 215 3.13 -11.11 -8.95
N PHE A 216 2.63 -10.02 -8.36
CA PHE A 216 2.23 -10.00 -6.96
C PHE A 216 0.83 -10.55 -6.75
N ALA A 217 -0.13 -10.18 -7.60
CA ALA A 217 -1.50 -10.65 -7.51
C ALA A 217 -1.57 -12.19 -7.56
N ASP A 218 -0.79 -12.82 -8.44
CA ASP A 218 -0.67 -14.28 -8.55
C ASP A 218 -0.12 -14.89 -7.26
N LYS A 219 0.97 -14.32 -6.71
CA LYS A 219 1.54 -14.78 -5.44
C LYS A 219 0.54 -14.66 -4.29
N TYR A 220 -0.26 -13.59 -4.26
CA TYR A 220 -1.26 -13.34 -3.22
C TYR A 220 -2.45 -14.31 -3.32
N GLN A 221 -2.76 -14.80 -4.52
CA GLN A 221 -3.76 -15.86 -4.73
C GLN A 221 -3.24 -17.25 -4.35
N ILE A 222 -1.95 -17.54 -4.59
CA ILE A 222 -1.35 -18.87 -4.40
C ILE A 222 -0.86 -19.10 -2.96
N GLU A 223 -0.55 -18.05 -2.19
CA GLU A 223 0.00 -18.20 -0.84
C GLU A 223 -0.98 -18.86 0.17
N GLU A 224 -0.85 -20.18 0.31
CA GLU A 224 -0.69 -20.84 1.61
C GLU A 224 0.77 -21.28 1.79
N PRO A 225 1.64 -20.49 2.44
CA PRO A 225 2.95 -20.99 2.79
C PRO A 225 2.86 -21.79 4.09
N LYS A 226 3.25 -23.06 4.03
CA LYS A 226 3.71 -23.84 5.18
C LYS A 226 4.73 -23.01 5.96
N VAL A 227 4.45 -22.87 7.26
CA VAL A 227 5.26 -22.31 8.35
C VAL A 227 6.75 -22.16 7.98
N ARG A 228 7.18 -20.93 7.69
CA ARG A 228 8.53 -20.48 8.05
C ARG A 228 8.36 -19.39 9.10
N LYS A 229 8.88 -19.65 10.29
CA LYS A 229 8.99 -18.69 11.38
C LYS A 229 9.88 -17.54 10.90
N GLN A 230 9.28 -16.46 10.41
CA GLN A 230 9.93 -15.16 10.29
C GLN A 230 8.95 -14.14 10.82
N ASN A 231 9.22 -13.73 12.05
CA ASN A 231 8.56 -12.65 12.76
C ASN A 231 8.66 -11.37 11.94
N ILE A 232 7.55 -10.86 11.41
CA ILE A 232 7.51 -9.52 10.82
C ILE A 232 6.24 -8.81 11.32
N ILE A 233 6.35 -8.32 12.55
CA ILE A 233 5.66 -7.12 13.04
C ILE A 233 6.66 -6.28 13.85
N LEU A 234 7.68 -6.88 14.45
CA LEU A 234 8.69 -6.12 15.19
C LEU A 234 9.93 -5.68 14.40
N VAL A 235 10.19 -6.21 13.20
CA VAL A 235 11.38 -5.79 12.43
C VAL A 235 11.20 -4.42 11.78
N ASN A 236 9.96 -4.03 11.41
CA ASN A 236 9.69 -2.68 10.93
C ASN A 236 9.59 -1.66 12.07
N VAL A 237 9.28 -2.12 13.30
CA VAL A 237 9.17 -1.26 14.50
C VAL A 237 10.55 -0.92 15.08
N GLU A 238 11.52 -1.83 15.03
CA GLU A 238 12.90 -1.55 15.46
C GLU A 238 13.64 -0.64 14.45
N LYS A 239 13.39 -0.81 13.14
CA LYS A 239 14.07 0.00 12.11
C LYS A 239 13.60 1.46 12.09
N GLU A 240 12.29 1.72 12.17
CA GLU A 240 11.75 3.10 12.24
C GLU A 240 12.06 3.79 13.58
N TYR A 241 12.20 3.06 14.69
CA TYR A 241 12.55 3.64 15.99
C TYR A 241 14.05 4.01 16.03
N ILE A 242 14.94 3.14 15.55
CA ILE A 242 16.38 3.41 15.49
C ILE A 242 16.71 4.52 14.48
N GLU A 243 16.02 4.60 13.34
CA GLU A 243 16.20 5.69 12.36
C GLU A 243 15.76 7.04 12.95
N ARG A 244 14.64 7.11 13.70
CA ARG A 244 14.21 8.35 14.37
C ARG A 244 15.11 8.77 15.53
N GLU A 245 15.62 7.82 16.32
CA GLU A 245 16.50 8.11 17.45
C GLU A 245 17.90 8.57 16.99
N ASN A 246 18.41 8.04 15.87
CA ASN A 246 19.66 8.50 15.26
C ASN A 246 19.53 9.89 14.63
N ASP A 247 18.41 10.21 13.96
CA ASP A 247 18.15 11.54 13.41
C ASP A 247 18.04 12.61 14.52
N GLU A 248 17.45 12.27 15.67
CA GLU A 248 17.36 13.18 16.83
C GLU A 248 18.73 13.36 17.51
N ILE A 249 19.54 12.32 17.62
CA ILE A 249 20.90 12.39 18.19
C ILE A 249 21.85 13.20 17.30
N GLU A 250 21.81 13.02 15.97
CA GLU A 250 22.63 13.81 15.04
C GLU A 250 22.26 15.30 15.07
N LYS A 251 20.98 15.62 15.22
CA LYS A 251 20.50 17.01 15.39
C LYS A 251 21.02 17.65 16.67
N CYS A 252 20.97 16.92 17.79
CA CYS A 252 21.47 17.42 19.08
C CYS A 252 23.01 17.57 19.10
N LEU A 253 23.76 16.70 18.43
CA LEU A 253 25.22 16.81 18.33
C LEU A 253 25.67 17.90 17.35
N GLY A 254 24.89 18.17 16.29
CA GLY A 254 25.13 19.29 15.36
C GLY A 254 24.92 20.67 16.00
N GLU A 255 23.94 20.81 16.88
CA GLU A 255 23.66 22.07 17.59
C GLU A 255 24.69 22.38 18.68
N GLN A 256 25.30 21.36 19.31
CA GLN A 256 26.35 21.54 20.32
C GLN A 256 27.71 21.94 19.72
N ASN A 257 28.00 21.58 18.47
CA ASN A 257 29.25 21.95 17.78
C ASN A 257 29.21 23.33 17.10
N CYS A 258 28.04 24.00 17.04
CA CYS A 258 27.91 25.36 16.53
C CYS A 258 27.97 26.45 17.63
N SER A 259 28.13 26.05 18.90
CA SER A 259 28.11 26.96 20.07
C SER A 259 29.46 27.10 20.79
N LEU A 260 30.58 26.77 20.13
CA LEU A 260 31.94 27.01 20.61
C LEU A 260 32.77 27.78 19.56
#